data_AF-F2JIX1-F1
#
_entry.id   AF-F2JIX1-F1
#
_cell.length_a   1.000
_cell.length_b   1.000
_cell.length_c   1.000
_cell.angle_alpha   90.00
_cell.angle_beta   90.00
_cell.angle_gamma   90.00
#
_symmetry.space_group_name_H-M   'P 1'
#
loop_
_entity.id
_entity.type
_entity.pdbx_description
1 polymer ?
#
loop_
_entity_poly.entity_id
_entity_poly.type
_entity_poly.pdbx_seq_one_letter_code
_entity_poly.pdbx_strand_id
1 'polypeptide(L)'
;MEQGLNTNELKEKRLNLLVALGEETHNLIRGGNITISDKLKSLSEEIKKVDIQISKSSNAVDISCCPQCREALQADAVFCSKCGFAVKEYFAAYVAKCHCCSTPMKAEQNYCVVCGTKQNSHFSLEKSVE
;
A
#
# COMPACT_ATOMS: atom_id res chain seq x y z
N MET A 1 2.86 -34.56 -33.05
CA MET A 1 3.46 -34.51 -31.70
C MET A 1 2.77 -33.40 -30.94
N GLU A 2 1.63 -33.71 -30.32
CA GLU A 2 0.96 -32.78 -29.40
C GLU A 2 1.22 -33.29 -27.99
N GLN A 3 2.21 -32.71 -27.31
CA GLN A 3 2.29 -32.87 -25.87
C GLN A 3 1.21 -31.97 -25.27
N GLY A 4 0.04 -32.54 -25.00
CA GLY A 4 -1.03 -31.85 -24.29
C GLY A 4 -0.54 -31.41 -22.92
N LEU A 5 -0.77 -30.14 -22.57
CA LEU A 5 -0.39 -29.61 -21.27
C LEU A 5 -0.98 -30.47 -20.15
N ASN A 6 -0.15 -30.81 -19.17
CA ASN A 6 -0.60 -31.46 -17.94
C ASN A 6 -1.57 -30.53 -17.20
N THR A 7 -2.56 -31.09 -16.49
CA THR A 7 -3.51 -30.39 -15.61
C THR A 7 -2.89 -29.28 -14.75
N ASN A 8 -1.65 -29.45 -14.25
CA ASN A 8 -0.97 -28.41 -13.48
C ASN A 8 -0.53 -27.22 -14.34
N GLU A 9 0.03 -27.47 -15.52
CA GLU A 9 0.42 -26.43 -16.48
C GLU A 9 -0.81 -25.68 -17.00
N LEU A 10 -1.94 -26.37 -17.17
CA LEU A 10 -3.22 -25.73 -17.51
C LEU A 10 -3.75 -24.82 -16.39
N LYS A 11 -3.59 -25.23 -15.12
CA LYS A 11 -3.97 -24.40 -13.97
C LYS A 11 -3.08 -23.17 -13.84
N GLU A 12 -1.78 -23.31 -14.05
CA GLU A 12 -0.82 -22.20 -14.04
C GLU A 12 -1.08 -21.24 -15.19
N LYS A 13 -1.30 -21.76 -16.40
CA LYS A 13 -1.72 -20.97 -17.56
C LYS A 13 -3.01 -20.20 -17.27
N ARG A 14 -4.01 -20.85 -16.64
CA ARG A 14 -5.26 -20.18 -16.23
C ARG A 14 -5.00 -19.07 -15.21
N LEU A 15 -4.15 -19.31 -14.21
CA LEU A 15 -3.79 -18.29 -13.22
C LEU A 15 -3.14 -17.07 -13.89
N ASN A 16 -2.16 -17.31 -14.77
CA ASN A 16 -1.46 -16.23 -15.48
C ASN A 16 -2.42 -15.43 -16.37
N LEU A 17 -3.37 -16.09 -17.04
CA LEU A 17 -4.41 -15.42 -17.82
C LEU A 17 -5.35 -14.58 -16.94
N LEU A 18 -5.72 -15.05 -15.76
CA LEU A 18 -6.55 -14.29 -14.82
C LEU A 18 -5.82 -13.05 -14.29
N VAL A 19 -4.52 -13.19 -13.99
CA VAL A 19 -3.67 -12.06 -13.57
C VAL A 19 -3.59 -11.02 -14.70
N ALA A 20 -3.25 -11.44 -15.92
CA ALA A 20 -3.15 -10.55 -17.07
C ALA A 20 -4.47 -9.83 -17.38
N LEU A 21 -5.62 -10.54 -17.30
CA LEU A 21 -6.94 -9.94 -17.45
C LEU A 21 -7.20 -8.85 -16.39
N GLY A 22 -6.85 -9.13 -15.13
CA GLY A 22 -7.01 -8.19 -14.02
C GLY A 22 -6.15 -6.94 -14.19
N GLU A 23 -4.89 -7.09 -14.59
CA GLU A 23 -3.96 -5.99 -14.86
C GLU A 23 -4.46 -5.09 -16.00
N GLU A 24 -4.88 -5.69 -17.12
CA GLU A 24 -5.41 -4.94 -18.27
C GLU A 24 -6.70 -4.19 -17.88
N THR A 25 -7.61 -4.87 -17.18
CA THR A 25 -8.85 -4.25 -16.68
C THR A 25 -8.54 -3.07 -15.75
N HIS A 26 -7.57 -3.23 -14.84
CA HIS A 26 -7.14 -2.16 -13.95
C HIS A 26 -6.61 -0.94 -14.72
N ASN A 27 -5.77 -1.16 -15.74
CA ASN A 27 -5.22 -0.09 -16.57
C ASN A 27 -6.32 0.66 -17.35
N LEU A 28 -7.26 -0.06 -17.96
CA LEU A 28 -8.36 0.52 -18.72
C LEU A 28 -9.31 1.33 -17.84
N ILE A 29 -9.58 0.87 -16.62
CA ILE A 29 -10.33 1.59 -15.60
C ILE A 29 -9.64 2.91 -15.25
N ARG A 30 -8.32 2.86 -14.97
CA ARG A 30 -7.56 4.03 -14.51
C ARG A 30 -7.31 5.03 -15.63
N GLY A 31 -7.16 4.56 -16.87
CA GLY A 31 -7.06 5.40 -18.07
C GLY A 31 -8.39 6.01 -18.53
N GLY A 32 -9.53 5.63 -17.93
CA GLY A 32 -10.86 6.10 -18.34
C GLY A 32 -11.38 5.48 -19.63
N ASN A 33 -10.70 4.47 -20.17
CA ASN A 33 -11.07 3.77 -21.41
C ASN A 33 -12.24 2.81 -21.22
N ILE A 34 -12.45 2.33 -19.99
CA ILE A 34 -13.63 1.57 -19.61
C ILE A 34 -14.36 2.33 -18.51
N THR A 35 -15.64 2.60 -18.76
CA THR A 35 -16.53 3.12 -17.73
C THR A 35 -17.03 1.95 -16.89
N ILE A 36 -16.49 1.83 -15.67
CA ILE A 36 -17.09 0.97 -14.65
C ILE A 36 -18.53 1.44 -14.42
N SER A 37 -19.48 0.51 -14.32
CA SER A 37 -20.86 0.86 -13.95
C SER A 37 -20.87 1.69 -12.66
N ASP A 38 -21.72 2.70 -12.58
CA ASP A 38 -21.72 3.62 -11.43
C ASP A 38 -21.89 2.86 -10.10
N LYS A 39 -22.62 1.73 -10.12
CA LYS A 39 -22.78 0.82 -8.99
C LYS A 39 -21.47 0.15 -8.54
N LEU A 40 -20.61 -0.27 -9.48
CA LEU A 40 -19.33 -0.87 -9.12
C LEU A 40 -18.35 0.19 -8.60
N LYS A 41 -18.38 1.42 -9.14
CA LYS A 41 -17.60 2.54 -8.58
C LYS A 41 -18.04 2.86 -7.15
N SER A 42 -19.34 2.95 -6.90
CA SER A 42 -19.86 3.27 -5.57
C SER A 42 -19.47 2.20 -4.55
N LEU A 43 -19.62 0.92 -4.90
CA LEU A 43 -19.18 -0.19 -4.04
C LEU A 43 -17.68 -0.15 -3.76
N SER A 44 -16.85 0.13 -4.78
CA SER A 44 -15.40 0.26 -4.60
C SER A 44 -15.02 1.41 -3.66
N GLU A 45 -15.69 2.56 -3.75
CA GLU A 45 -15.45 3.69 -2.86
C GLU A 45 -15.96 3.43 -1.44
N GLU A 46 -17.08 2.71 -1.28
CA GLU A 46 -17.56 2.26 0.03
C GLU A 46 -16.60 1.29 0.70
N ILE A 47 -16.11 0.28 -0.03
CA ILE A 47 -15.09 -0.66 0.46
C ILE A 47 -13.85 0.11 0.92
N LYS A 48 -13.32 1.02 0.09
CA LYS A 48 -12.18 1.87 0.45
C LYS A 48 -12.40 2.64 1.75
N LYS A 49 -13.59 3.23 1.94
CA LYS A 49 -13.94 3.95 3.18
C LYS A 49 -13.95 3.02 4.39
N VAL A 50 -14.53 1.83 4.25
CA VAL A 50 -14.57 0.80 5.31
C VAL A 50 -13.16 0.31 5.64
N ASP A 51 -12.33 0.01 4.66
CA ASP A 51 -10.94 -0.43 4.87
C ASP A 51 -10.11 0.64 5.58
N ILE A 52 -10.29 1.92 5.25
CA ILE A 52 -9.65 3.02 5.99
C ILE A 52 -10.10 3.02 7.46
N GLN A 53 -11.38 2.80 7.75
CA GLN A 53 -11.87 2.73 9.12
C GLN A 53 -11.33 1.50 9.87
N ILE A 54 -11.28 0.33 9.22
CA ILE A 54 -10.69 -0.88 9.78
C ILE A 54 -9.19 -0.66 10.06
N SER A 55 -8.46 -0.01 9.16
CA SER A 55 -7.02 0.22 9.31
C SER A 55 -6.66 1.04 10.54
N LYS A 56 -7.50 2.02 10.92
CA LYS A 56 -7.37 2.81 12.16
C LYS A 56 -7.53 1.97 13.43
N SER A 57 -8.13 0.79 13.31
CA SER A 57 -8.44 -0.10 14.43
C SER A 57 -7.36 -1.17 14.64
N SER A 58 -6.52 -1.48 13.65
CA SER A 58 -5.65 -2.66 13.77
C SER A 58 -4.41 -2.81 12.88
N ASN A 59 -4.09 -1.96 11.88
CA ASN A 59 -2.98 -2.31 10.95
C ASN A 59 -2.23 -1.15 10.25
N ALA A 60 -2.39 0.10 10.68
CA ALA A 60 -1.62 1.21 10.10
C ALA A 60 -0.27 1.41 10.80
N VAL A 61 0.71 1.97 10.08
CA VAL A 61 1.89 2.54 10.72
C VAL A 61 1.40 3.64 11.66
N ASP A 62 1.50 3.38 12.97
CA ASP A 62 1.05 4.31 13.98
C ASP A 62 2.12 5.38 14.21
N ILE A 63 1.96 6.49 13.51
CA ILE A 63 2.82 7.68 13.64
C ILE A 63 2.57 8.45 14.94
N SER A 64 1.58 8.06 15.75
CA SER A 64 1.28 8.69 17.04
C SER A 64 2.08 8.09 18.19
N CYS A 65 2.85 7.02 17.97
CA CYS A 65 3.68 6.38 18.98
C CYS A 65 5.15 6.31 18.56
N CYS A 66 6.05 6.39 19.55
CA CYS A 66 7.48 6.20 19.33
C CYS A 66 7.74 4.77 18.83
N PRO A 67 8.45 4.58 17.69
CA PRO A 67 8.72 3.25 17.16
C PRO A 67 9.66 2.42 18.07
N GLN A 68 10.48 3.08 18.90
CA GLN A 68 11.43 2.41 19.79
C GLN A 68 10.84 2.02 21.14
N CYS A 69 10.11 2.94 21.80
CA CYS A 69 9.65 2.74 23.18
C CYS A 69 8.12 2.76 23.35
N ARG A 70 7.37 2.97 22.26
CA ARG A 70 5.90 3.02 22.20
C ARG A 70 5.25 4.11 23.05
N GLU A 71 6.01 5.10 23.51
CA GLU A 71 5.45 6.29 24.16
C GLU A 71 4.62 7.10 23.16
N ALA A 72 3.48 7.62 23.59
CA ALA A 72 2.67 8.51 22.77
C ALA A 72 3.47 9.78 22.41
N LEU A 73 3.44 10.17 21.14
CA LEU A 73 4.10 11.34 20.62
C LEU A 73 3.13 12.52 20.58
N GLN A 74 3.63 13.71 20.91
CA GLN A 74 2.92 14.95 20.67
C GLN A 74 2.87 15.24 19.17
N ALA A 75 1.88 16.04 18.73
CA ALA A 75 1.85 16.54 17.37
C ALA A 75 3.19 17.23 17.04
N ASP A 76 3.77 16.88 15.90
CA ASP A 76 5.05 17.42 15.40
C ASP A 76 6.29 17.16 16.28
N ALA A 77 6.24 16.14 17.15
CA ALA A 77 7.41 15.73 17.94
C ALA A 77 8.64 15.49 17.04
N VAL A 78 9.77 16.13 17.36
CA VAL A 78 11.05 15.89 16.68
C VAL A 78 11.77 14.69 17.29
N PHE A 79 11.74 14.61 18.63
CA PHE A 79 12.30 13.53 19.43
C PHE A 79 11.25 12.96 20.40
N CYS A 80 11.38 11.69 20.76
CA CYS A 80 10.59 11.08 21.82
C CYS A 80 11.00 11.63 23.18
N SER A 81 10.05 12.20 23.93
CA SER A 81 10.28 12.79 25.26
C SER A 81 10.76 11.77 26.32
N LYS A 82 10.54 10.47 26.11
CA LYS A 82 10.90 9.41 27.05
C LYS A 82 12.24 8.74 26.75
N CYS A 83 12.55 8.48 25.48
CA CYS A 83 13.75 7.72 25.12
C CYS A 83 14.74 8.51 24.24
N GLY A 84 14.42 9.76 23.88
CA GLY A 84 15.30 10.61 23.05
C GLY A 84 15.38 10.22 21.57
N PHE A 85 14.62 9.22 21.11
CA PHE A 85 14.66 8.76 19.71
C PHE A 85 14.20 9.85 18.74
N ALA A 86 14.91 10.06 17.63
CA ALA A 86 14.61 11.06 16.61
C ALA A 86 13.46 10.62 15.68
N VAL A 87 12.23 10.80 16.15
CA VAL A 87 11.02 10.32 15.46
C VAL A 87 10.76 11.02 14.13
N LYS A 88 11.08 12.32 14.01
CA LYS A 88 10.84 13.09 12.78
C LYS A 88 11.68 12.57 11.61
N GLU A 89 12.96 12.31 11.86
CA GLU A 89 13.88 11.77 10.88
C GLU A 89 13.47 10.35 10.47
N TYR A 90 13.10 9.51 11.44
CA TYR A 90 12.61 8.16 11.18
C TYR A 90 11.36 8.17 10.29
N PHE A 91 10.33 8.94 10.62
CA PHE A 91 9.11 8.95 9.82
C PHE A 91 9.33 9.58 8.45
N ALA A 92 10.20 10.58 8.32
CA ALA A 92 10.55 11.16 7.01
C ALA A 92 11.29 10.17 6.09
N ALA A 93 12.13 9.29 6.67
CA ALA A 93 12.90 8.31 5.89
C ALA A 93 12.11 7.03 5.59
N TYR A 94 11.26 6.57 6.51
CA TYR A 94 10.68 5.22 6.45
C TYR A 94 9.17 5.18 6.27
N VAL A 95 8.46 6.30 6.36
CA VAL A 95 7.00 6.37 6.23
C VAL A 95 6.60 7.24 5.05
N ALA A 96 5.85 6.65 4.13
CA ALA A 96 5.24 7.33 3.01
C ALA A 96 3.72 7.37 3.20
N LYS A 97 3.05 8.32 2.53
CA LYS A 97 1.59 8.33 2.44
C LYS A 97 1.16 7.73 1.11
N CYS A 98 0.16 6.86 1.14
CA CYS A 98 -0.41 6.32 -0.09
C CYS A 98 -0.96 7.44 -0.99
N HIS A 99 -0.59 7.47 -2.28
CA HIS A 99 -1.07 8.50 -3.21
C HIS A 99 -2.58 8.45 -3.51
N CYS A 100 -3.25 7.34 -3.16
CA CYS A 100 -4.68 7.12 -3.43
C CYS A 100 -5.57 7.30 -2.19
N CYS A 101 -5.15 6.81 -1.02
CA CYS A 101 -5.94 6.88 0.22
C CYS A 101 -5.29 7.70 1.34
N SER A 102 -4.06 8.21 1.14
CA SER A 102 -3.28 8.96 2.13
C SER A 102 -2.94 8.23 3.43
N THR A 103 -3.25 6.92 3.54
CA THR A 103 -2.86 6.12 4.70
C THR A 103 -1.33 6.08 4.82
N PRO A 104 -0.77 6.32 6.02
CA PRO A 104 0.65 6.14 6.28
C PRO A 104 1.03 4.65 6.17
N MET A 105 2.11 4.39 5.44
CA MET A 105 2.62 3.06 5.15
C MET A 105 4.15 3.10 5.08
N LYS A 106 4.80 1.94 5.09
CA LYS A 106 6.27 1.91 4.97
C LYS A 106 6.67 2.34 3.56
N ALA A 107 7.72 3.16 3.45
CA ALA A 107 8.18 3.70 2.17
C ALA A 107 8.63 2.63 1.17
N GLU A 108 9.12 1.48 1.65
CA GLU A 108 9.57 0.34 0.85
C GLU A 108 8.42 -0.51 0.24
N GLN A 109 7.18 -0.33 0.69
CA GLN A 109 6.06 -1.17 0.27
C GLN A 109 5.54 -0.78 -1.12
N ASN A 110 5.49 -1.76 -2.02
CA ASN A 110 5.01 -1.57 -3.41
C ASN A 110 3.48 -1.38 -3.51
N TYR A 111 2.72 -1.80 -2.51
CA TYR A 111 1.26 -1.75 -2.51
C TYR A 111 0.74 -1.22 -1.17
N CYS A 112 -0.31 -0.41 -1.21
CA CYS A 112 -0.99 0.03 0.00
C CYS A 112 -1.76 -1.15 0.64
N VAL A 113 -1.46 -1.45 1.91
CA VAL A 113 -2.14 -2.51 2.67
C VAL A 113 -3.62 -2.21 2.97
N VAL A 114 -4.07 -0.97 2.74
CA VAL A 114 -5.45 -0.54 2.97
C VAL A 114 -6.26 -0.52 1.69
N CYS A 115 -5.79 0.17 0.64
CA CYS A 115 -6.58 0.34 -0.58
C CYS A 115 -6.06 -0.49 -1.78
N GLY A 116 -5.02 -1.31 -1.60
CA GLY A 116 -4.43 -2.16 -2.64
C GLY A 116 -3.75 -1.40 -3.78
N THR A 117 -3.75 -0.07 -3.77
CA THR A 117 -3.18 0.73 -4.86
C THR A 117 -1.67 0.57 -4.90
N LYS A 118 -1.13 0.25 -6.09
CA LYS A 118 0.31 0.21 -6.35
C LYS A 118 0.94 1.58 -6.11
N GLN A 119 2.02 1.62 -5.35
CA GLN A 119 2.79 2.82 -5.06
C GLN A 119 4.00 2.88 -6.00
N ASN A 120 4.38 4.09 -6.40
CA ASN A 120 5.65 4.32 -7.09
C ASN A 120 6.70 4.58 -6.01
N SER A 121 7.13 3.55 -5.30
CA SER A 121 8.18 3.65 -4.27
C SER A 121 9.53 3.86 -4.96
N HIS A 122 9.84 5.12 -5.31
CA HIS A 122 11.17 5.55 -5.70
C HIS A 122 11.89 6.04 -4.43
N PHE A 123 12.66 5.15 -3.79
CA PHE A 123 13.64 5.59 -2.79
C PHE A 123 14.92 4.77 -2.95
N SER A 124 15.84 5.32 -3.76
CA SER A 124 17.26 4.98 -3.70
C SER A 124 17.75 5.46 -2.33
N LEU A 125 18.07 4.52 -1.44
CA LEU A 125 18.84 4.80 -0.24
C LEU A 125 20.26 5.17 -0.67
N GLU A 126 20.51 6.44 -1.03
CA GLU A 126 21.87 6.95 -0.98
C GLU A 126 22.22 7.21 0.48
N LYS A 127 23.07 6.30 0.98
CA LYS A 127 23.80 6.40 2.24
C LYS A 127 24.24 7.84 2.54
N SER A 128 23.84 8.36 3.70
CA SER A 128 24.67 9.33 4.41
C SER A 128 25.52 8.55 5.40
N VAL A 129 26.72 8.18 4.91
CA VAL A 129 27.88 7.94 5.76
C VAL A 129 28.35 9.31 6.23
N GLU A 130 28.33 9.54 7.53
CA GLU A 130 29.26 10.42 8.24
C GLU A 130 29.64 9.76 9.57
#